data_AF-A0A364JSD6-F1
#
_entry.id   AF-A0A364JSD6-F1
#
_cell.length_a   1.000
_cell.length_b   1.000
_cell.length_c   1.000
_cell.angle_alpha   90.00
_cell.angle_beta   90.00
_cell.angle_gamma   90.00
#
_symmetry.space_group_name_H-M   'P 1'
#
loop_
_entity.id
_entity.type
_entity.pdbx_description
1 polymer ?
#
loop_
_entity_poly.entity_id
_entity_poly.type
_entity_poly.pdbx_seq_one_letter_code
_entity_poly.pdbx_strand_id
1 'polypeptide(L)'
;MAKRTRMNVYFDPELLGRVKALSLRRRVSQSAVIEAAVASFLSGDTAEHLEAAMSRRLDRISRQIDALDIDVAILGETLALFIHYWMTVTPPLPESARQSARAKGTERFEGFMQTLGRRLAAGDRFLRELSRDVPGEESKAPASEPQLNPANVQPSGQ
;
A
#
# COMPACT_ATOMS: atom_id res chain seq x y z
N MET A 1 -43.90 7.10 12.93
CA MET A 1 -43.28 8.07 11.99
C MET A 1 -42.79 9.26 12.80
N ALA A 2 -41.49 9.56 12.76
CA ALA A 2 -40.95 10.72 13.47
C ALA A 2 -41.54 12.01 12.89
N LYS A 3 -42.06 12.89 13.75
CA LYS A 3 -42.66 14.17 13.37
C LYS A 3 -41.55 15.10 12.87
N ARG A 4 -41.55 15.45 11.57
CA ARG A 4 -40.61 16.41 10.99
C ARG A 4 -41.20 17.83 11.05
N THR A 5 -40.38 18.80 11.44
CA THR A 5 -40.75 20.22 11.46
C THR A 5 -40.25 20.90 10.18
N ARG A 6 -41.11 21.66 9.50
CA ARG A 6 -40.74 22.40 8.29
C ARG A 6 -39.97 23.67 8.67
N MET A 7 -38.85 23.89 8.02
CA MET A 7 -38.04 25.11 8.13
C MET A 7 -37.76 25.64 6.71
N ASN A 8 -37.98 26.93 6.47
CA ASN A 8 -37.62 27.59 5.22
C ASN A 8 -36.35 28.43 5.47
N VAL A 9 -35.29 28.18 4.70
CA VAL A 9 -34.02 28.92 4.77
C VAL A 9 -33.55 29.24 3.35
N TYR A 10 -32.81 30.33 3.22
CA TYR A 10 -32.19 30.70 1.96
C TYR A 10 -30.86 29.94 1.81
N PHE A 11 -30.58 29.53 0.57
CA PHE A 11 -29.31 28.92 0.19
C PHE A 11 -28.67 29.78 -0.89
N ASP A 12 -27.35 29.84 -0.84
CA ASP A 12 -26.59 30.28 -2.01
C ASP A 12 -26.92 29.39 -3.23
N PRO A 13 -27.14 29.96 -4.42
CA PRO A 13 -27.52 29.19 -5.61
C PRO A 13 -26.51 28.11 -6.00
N GLU A 14 -25.21 28.37 -5.82
CA GLU A 14 -24.15 27.41 -6.11
C GLU A 14 -24.22 26.23 -5.12
N LEU A 15 -24.39 26.53 -3.84
CA LEU A 15 -24.55 25.53 -2.79
C LEU A 15 -25.78 24.66 -3.01
N LEU A 16 -26.92 25.27 -3.39
CA LEU A 16 -28.13 24.52 -3.73
C LEU A 16 -27.87 23.57 -4.89
N GLY A 17 -27.14 24.01 -5.93
CA GLY A 17 -26.71 23.18 -7.05
C GLY A 17 -25.92 21.95 -6.60
N ARG A 18 -24.95 22.13 -5.70
CA ARG A 18 -24.15 21.03 -5.12
C ARG A 18 -25.01 20.02 -4.35
N VAL A 19 -25.99 20.49 -3.57
CA VAL A 19 -26.95 19.62 -2.86
C VAL A 19 -27.80 18.81 -3.84
N LYS A 20 -28.30 19.42 -4.93
CA LYS A 20 -29.07 18.69 -5.96
C LYS A 20 -28.22 17.60 -6.63
N ALA A 21 -26.98 17.92 -6.98
CA ALA A 21 -26.06 16.95 -7.58
C ALA A 21 -25.78 15.78 -6.63
N LEU A 22 -25.54 16.06 -5.34
CA LEU A 22 -25.29 15.03 -4.33
C LEU A 22 -26.52 14.15 -4.08
N SER A 23 -27.71 14.76 -4.02
CA SER A 23 -28.97 14.03 -3.84
C SER A 23 -29.24 13.05 -4.98
N LEU A 24 -28.95 13.46 -6.22
CA LEU A 24 -29.05 12.61 -7.41
C LEU A 24 -28.02 11.47 -7.38
N ARG A 25 -26.75 11.77 -7.08
CA ARG A 25 -25.68 10.77 -7.01
C ARG A 25 -25.94 9.69 -5.96
N ARG A 26 -26.49 10.08 -4.81
CA ARG A 26 -26.76 9.16 -3.68
C ARG A 26 -28.19 8.62 -3.64
N ARG A 27 -29.06 8.98 -4.60
CA ARG A 27 -30.48 8.58 -4.67
C ARG A 27 -31.25 8.86 -3.37
N VAL A 28 -31.00 10.00 -2.75
CA VAL A 28 -31.67 10.45 -1.52
C VAL A 28 -32.33 11.80 -1.75
N SER A 29 -33.28 12.21 -0.90
CA SER A 29 -33.92 13.52 -1.03
C SER A 29 -32.97 14.65 -0.61
N GLN A 30 -33.17 15.85 -1.16
CA GLN A 30 -32.38 17.04 -0.78
C GLN A 30 -32.52 17.37 0.71
N SER A 31 -33.73 17.25 1.27
CA SER A 31 -33.94 17.41 2.72
C SER A 31 -33.16 16.37 3.53
N ALA A 32 -33.06 15.11 3.10
CA ALA A 32 -32.29 14.10 3.81
C ALA A 32 -30.78 14.40 3.78
N VAL A 33 -30.27 14.93 2.65
CA VAL A 33 -28.87 15.38 2.56
C VAL A 33 -28.60 16.53 3.52
N ILE A 34 -29.50 17.53 3.56
CA ILE A 34 -29.36 18.70 4.43
C ILE A 34 -29.49 18.29 5.90
N GLU A 35 -30.48 17.46 6.25
CA GLU A 35 -30.69 16.94 7.60
C GLU A 35 -29.46 16.18 8.09
N ALA A 36 -28.90 15.28 7.26
CA ALA A 36 -27.69 14.54 7.60
C ALA A 36 -26.46 15.46 7.77
N ALA A 37 -26.31 16.46 6.90
CA ALA A 37 -25.20 17.42 6.99
C ALA A 37 -25.29 18.29 8.25
N VAL A 38 -26.49 18.79 8.57
CA VAL A 38 -26.73 19.59 9.78
C VAL A 38 -26.57 18.75 11.04
N ALA A 39 -27.11 17.52 11.05
CA ALA A 39 -26.91 16.59 12.17
C ALA A 39 -25.42 16.31 12.38
N SER A 40 -24.68 15.99 11.31
CA SER A 40 -23.22 15.78 11.37
C SER A 40 -22.47 17.01 11.88
N PHE A 41 -22.86 18.22 11.44
CA PHE A 41 -22.24 19.46 11.89
C PHE A 41 -22.50 19.73 13.38
N LEU A 42 -23.73 19.50 13.84
CA LEU A 42 -24.13 19.73 15.24
C LEU A 42 -23.62 18.65 16.20
N SER A 43 -23.30 17.45 15.71
CA SER A 43 -22.76 16.39 16.54
C SER A 43 -21.32 16.62 16.99
N GLY A 44 -20.54 17.49 16.35
CA GLY A 44 -19.13 17.78 16.68
C GLY A 44 -18.14 16.62 16.42
N ASP A 45 -18.62 15.38 16.49
CA ASP A 45 -17.86 14.13 16.46
C ASP A 45 -17.18 13.83 15.12
N THR A 46 -17.68 14.31 13.99
CA THR A 46 -17.16 13.85 12.68
C THR A 46 -15.74 14.30 12.36
N ALA A 47 -15.35 15.50 12.77
CA ALA A 47 -13.98 15.99 12.57
C ALA A 47 -13.03 15.31 13.56
N GLU A 48 -13.42 15.25 14.84
CA GLU A 48 -12.62 14.64 15.92
C GLU A 48 -12.41 13.13 15.70
N HIS A 49 -13.43 12.40 15.23
CA HIS A 49 -13.29 10.98 14.88
C HIS A 49 -12.39 10.74 13.67
N LEU A 50 -12.46 11.61 12.66
CA LEU A 50 -11.58 11.52 11.49
C LEU A 50 -10.13 11.75 11.91
N GLU A 51 -9.88 12.79 12.69
CA GLU A 51 -8.56 13.10 13.24
C GLU A 51 -8.04 11.96 14.10
N ALA A 52 -8.86 11.42 15.02
CA ALA A 52 -8.49 10.28 15.85
C ALA A 52 -8.23 9.00 15.05
N ALA A 53 -8.95 8.77 13.94
CA ALA A 53 -8.71 7.64 13.04
C ALA A 53 -7.41 7.83 12.23
N MET A 54 -7.13 9.05 11.78
CA MET A 54 -5.87 9.38 11.09
C MET A 54 -4.67 9.24 12.02
N SER A 55 -4.72 9.77 13.23
CA SER A 55 -3.64 9.64 14.22
C SER A 55 -3.34 8.17 14.51
N ARG A 56 -4.37 7.34 14.73
CA ARG A 56 -4.19 5.88 14.92
C ARG A 56 -3.55 5.20 13.72
N ARG A 57 -3.90 5.62 12.50
CA ARG A 57 -3.28 5.09 11.28
C ARG A 57 -1.82 5.50 11.17
N LEU A 58 -1.49 6.75 11.49
CA LEU A 58 -0.12 7.24 11.49
C LEU A 58 0.74 6.54 12.54
N ASP A 59 0.22 6.36 13.75
CA ASP A 59 0.90 5.61 14.82
C ASP A 59 1.21 4.17 14.39
N ARG A 60 0.25 3.52 13.72
CA ARG A 60 0.46 2.17 13.19
C ARG A 60 1.57 2.14 12.14
N ILE A 61 1.61 3.11 11.23
CA ILE A 61 2.65 3.22 10.21
C ILE A 61 4.01 3.46 10.88
N SER A 62 4.07 4.34 11.88
CA SER A 62 5.31 4.60 12.63
C SER A 62 5.85 3.31 13.22
N ARG A 63 5.02 2.51 13.90
CA ARG A 63 5.44 1.22 14.48
C ARG A 63 5.90 0.22 13.42
N GLN A 64 5.29 0.25 12.23
CA GLN A 64 5.73 -0.61 11.13
C GLN A 64 7.10 -0.19 10.58
N ILE A 65 7.38 1.11 10.53
CA ILE A 65 8.69 1.65 10.15
C ILE A 65 9.73 1.27 11.21
N ASP A 66 9.42 1.40 12.50
CA ASP A 66 10.34 1.02 13.58
C ASP A 66 10.68 -0.48 13.54
N ALA A 67 9.69 -1.34 13.27
CA ALA A 67 9.92 -2.77 13.09
C ALA A 67 10.79 -3.05 11.85
N LEU A 68 10.52 -2.35 10.74
CA LEU A 68 11.31 -2.50 9.52
C LEU A 68 12.76 -2.05 9.71
N ASP A 69 13.01 -1.00 10.49
CA ASP A 69 14.36 -0.55 10.82
C ASP A 69 15.17 -1.64 11.53
N ILE A 70 14.54 -2.31 12.51
CA ILE A 70 15.13 -3.45 13.20
C ILE A 70 15.39 -4.61 12.23
N ASP A 71 14.41 -4.95 11.38
CA ASP A 71 14.56 -6.03 10.40
C ASP A 71 15.70 -5.74 9.39
N VAL A 72 15.82 -4.48 8.93
CA VAL A 72 16.90 -4.04 8.04
C VAL A 72 18.26 -4.09 8.74
N ALA A 73 18.33 -3.69 10.02
CA ALA A 73 19.55 -3.80 10.80
C ALA A 73 20.00 -5.26 10.96
N ILE A 74 19.07 -6.17 11.27
CA ILE A 74 19.35 -7.62 11.38
C ILE A 74 19.80 -8.19 10.04
N LEU A 75 19.14 -7.83 8.94
CA LEU A 75 19.55 -8.24 7.59
C LEU A 75 20.95 -7.74 7.23
N GLY A 76 21.25 -6.48 7.57
CA GLY A 76 22.58 -5.89 7.40
C GLY A 76 23.66 -6.65 8.15
N GLU A 77 23.43 -6.95 9.44
CA GLU A 77 24.36 -7.71 10.27
C GLU A 77 24.54 -9.14 9.76
N THR A 78 23.45 -9.81 9.38
CA THR A 78 23.47 -11.17 8.84
C THR A 78 24.26 -11.23 7.52
N LEU A 79 24.06 -10.24 6.64
CA LEU A 79 24.81 -10.14 5.39
C LEU A 79 26.30 -9.87 5.65
N ALA A 80 26.63 -9.00 6.60
CA ALA A 80 28.00 -8.73 6.99
C ALA A 80 28.69 -10.00 7.52
N LEU A 81 28.03 -10.75 8.40
CA LEU A 81 28.51 -12.04 8.90
C LEU A 81 28.65 -13.08 7.79
N PHE A 82 27.70 -13.16 6.86
CA PHE A 82 27.77 -14.06 5.71
C PHE A 82 28.97 -13.74 4.81
N ILE A 83 29.15 -12.47 4.45
CA ILE A 83 30.30 -12.02 3.65
C ILE A 83 31.59 -12.31 4.39
N HIS A 84 31.65 -12.00 5.69
CA HIS A 84 32.83 -12.28 6.50
C HIS A 84 33.15 -13.78 6.51
N TYR A 85 32.17 -14.63 6.81
CA TYR A 85 32.32 -16.09 6.80
C TYR A 85 32.77 -16.60 5.42
N TRP A 86 32.12 -16.16 4.35
CA TRP A 86 32.48 -16.57 2.99
C TRP A 86 33.90 -16.18 2.59
N MET A 87 34.40 -15.07 3.14
CA MET A 87 35.72 -14.53 2.86
C MET A 87 36.81 -15.08 3.79
N THR A 88 36.46 -15.55 4.99
CA THR A 88 37.42 -15.99 6.02
C THR A 88 37.43 -17.49 6.27
N VAL A 89 36.43 -18.25 5.80
CA VAL A 89 36.43 -19.72 5.86
C VAL A 89 37.51 -20.25 4.93
N THR A 90 38.70 -20.30 5.50
CA THR A 90 39.89 -20.89 4.92
C THR A 90 40.14 -22.14 5.75
N PRO A 91 40.21 -23.35 5.15
CA PRO A 91 40.64 -24.54 5.87
C PRO A 91 41.96 -24.26 6.63
N PRO A 92 42.25 -24.95 7.74
CA PRO A 92 43.51 -24.75 8.46
C PRO A 92 44.68 -24.99 7.50
N LEU A 93 45.40 -23.92 7.19
CA LEU A 93 46.52 -23.92 6.25
C LEU A 93 47.85 -24.02 7.00
N PRO A 94 48.86 -24.71 6.43
CA PRO A 94 50.23 -24.65 6.93
C PRO A 94 50.71 -23.20 7.05
N GLU A 95 51.57 -22.91 8.03
CA GLU A 95 52.12 -21.56 8.31
C GLU A 95 52.59 -20.82 7.04
N SER A 96 53.24 -21.55 6.12
CA SER A 96 53.76 -21.03 4.85
C SER A 96 52.69 -20.53 3.87
N ALA A 97 51.44 -20.98 4.00
CA ALA A 97 50.34 -20.63 3.10
C ALA A 97 49.38 -19.58 3.70
N ARG A 98 49.57 -19.14 4.96
CA ARG A 98 48.67 -18.19 5.61
C ARG A 98 48.76 -16.77 5.05
N GLN A 99 49.96 -16.33 4.69
CA GLN A 99 50.17 -14.99 4.13
C GLN A 99 49.53 -14.85 2.74
N SER A 100 49.67 -15.87 1.89
CA SER A 100 49.06 -15.88 0.56
C SER A 100 47.54 -16.02 0.59
N ALA A 101 46.99 -16.78 1.55
CA ALA A 101 45.55 -16.86 1.76
C ALA A 101 44.93 -15.54 2.21
N ARG A 102 45.58 -14.83 3.15
CA ARG A 102 45.15 -13.49 3.58
C ARG A 102 45.16 -12.49 2.41
N ALA A 103 46.23 -12.48 1.61
CA ALA A 103 46.33 -11.61 0.44
C ALA A 103 45.19 -11.85 -0.57
N LYS A 104 44.88 -13.12 -0.87
CA LYS A 104 43.76 -13.50 -1.74
C LYS A 104 42.39 -13.15 -1.16
N GLY A 105 42.23 -13.21 0.16
CA GLY A 105 41.01 -12.75 0.84
C GLY A 105 40.79 -11.25 0.62
N THR A 106 41.83 -10.43 0.82
CA THR A 106 41.76 -8.98 0.58
C THR A 106 41.45 -8.64 -0.88
N GLU A 107 42.11 -9.31 -1.84
CA GLU A 107 41.88 -9.10 -3.27
C GLU A 107 40.41 -9.34 -3.68
N ARG A 108 39.81 -10.42 -3.18
CA ARG A 108 38.39 -10.72 -3.41
C ARG A 108 37.46 -9.66 -2.79
N PHE A 109 37.83 -9.10 -1.64
CA PHE A 109 37.02 -8.10 -0.94
C PHE A 109 36.99 -6.79 -1.73
N GLU A 110 38.16 -6.34 -2.19
CA GLU A 110 38.27 -5.14 -3.01
C GLU A 110 37.49 -5.27 -4.33
N GLY A 111 37.58 -6.43 -5.00
CA GLY A 111 36.81 -6.71 -6.22
C GLY A 111 35.29 -6.74 -5.98
N PHE A 112 34.84 -7.29 -4.85
CA PHE A 112 33.45 -7.23 -4.43
C PHE A 112 32.98 -5.78 -4.21
N MET A 113 33.74 -4.98 -3.45
CA MET A 113 33.41 -3.58 -3.17
C MET A 113 33.33 -2.73 -4.43
N GLN A 114 34.24 -2.91 -5.39
CA GLN A 114 34.18 -2.21 -6.68
C GLN A 114 32.94 -2.57 -7.49
N THR A 115 32.57 -3.87 -7.51
CA THR A 115 31.39 -4.35 -8.24
C THR A 115 30.10 -3.86 -7.59
N LEU A 116 30.03 -3.90 -6.25
CA LEU A 116 28.91 -3.40 -5.46
C LEU A 116 28.73 -1.90 -5.66
N GLY A 117 29.81 -1.12 -5.55
CA GLY A 117 29.81 0.32 -5.79
C GLY A 117 29.33 0.69 -7.19
N ARG A 118 29.76 -0.05 -8.22
CA ARG A 118 29.30 0.14 -9.61
C ARG A 118 27.80 -0.14 -9.77
N ARG A 119 27.29 -1.21 -9.15
CA ARG A 119 25.85 -1.53 -9.19
C ARG A 119 24.99 -0.52 -8.42
N LEU A 120 25.46 -0.05 -7.27
CA LEU A 120 24.78 0.99 -6.48
C LEU A 120 24.73 2.32 -7.23
N ALA A 121 25.85 2.74 -7.84
CA ALA A 121 25.90 3.95 -8.68
C ALA A 121 25.01 3.85 -9.93
N ALA A 122 24.81 2.63 -10.45
CA ALA A 122 23.88 2.37 -11.54
C ALA A 122 22.39 2.42 -11.12
N GLY A 123 22.11 2.43 -9.80
CA GLY A 123 20.93 2.94 -9.08
C GLY A 123 19.53 2.50 -9.50
N ASP A 124 19.19 2.63 -10.76
CA ASP A 124 17.82 2.65 -11.24
C ASP A 124 17.36 1.28 -11.79
N ARG A 125 18.30 0.42 -12.25
CA ARG A 125 17.93 -0.86 -12.89
C ARG A 125 17.54 -1.95 -11.90
N PHE A 126 18.18 -2.02 -10.74
CA PHE A 126 17.93 -3.06 -9.73
C PHE A 126 16.58 -2.87 -9.02
N LEU A 127 16.28 -1.63 -8.60
CA LEU A 127 15.02 -1.31 -7.91
C LEU A 127 13.79 -1.45 -8.83
N ARG A 128 13.95 -1.16 -10.13
CA ARG A 128 12.89 -1.34 -11.15
C ARG A 128 12.61 -2.80 -11.50
N GLU A 129 13.61 -3.68 -11.41
CA GLU A 129 13.45 -5.11 -11.66
C GLU A 129 12.72 -5.76 -10.47
N LEU A 130 13.08 -5.37 -9.24
CA LEU A 130 12.41 -5.83 -8.01
C LEU A 130 10.94 -5.37 -7.92
N SER A 131 10.62 -4.15 -8.35
CA SER A 131 9.24 -3.64 -8.30
C SER A 131 8.29 -4.29 -9.31
N ARG A 132 8.83 -4.91 -10.37
CA ARG A 132 8.04 -5.66 -11.36
C ARG A 132 7.65 -7.05 -10.87
N ASP A 133 8.41 -7.64 -9.95
CA ASP A 133 8.22 -9.01 -9.46
C ASP A 133 7.33 -9.11 -8.21
N VAL A 134 6.75 -8.00 -7.74
CA VAL A 134 5.67 -8.03 -6.74
C VAL A 134 4.34 -8.06 -7.49
N PRO A 135 3.73 -9.23 -7.75
CA PRO A 135 2.38 -9.27 -8.30
C PRO A 135 1.46 -8.58 -7.30
N GLY A 136 0.94 -7.42 -7.67
CA GLY A 136 -0.19 -6.84 -6.98
C GLY A 136 -1.31 -7.88 -6.98
N GLU A 137 -1.75 -8.29 -5.81
CA GLU A 137 -2.94 -9.11 -5.63
C GLU A 137 -4.11 -8.40 -6.33
N GLU A 138 -4.36 -8.79 -7.58
CA GLU A 138 -5.57 -8.45 -8.30
C GLU A 138 -6.72 -9.09 -7.53
N SER A 139 -7.39 -8.25 -6.75
CA SER A 139 -8.70 -8.52 -6.17
C SER A 139 -9.64 -8.96 -7.28
N LYS A 140 -9.74 -10.28 -7.46
CA LYS A 140 -10.64 -10.94 -8.39
C LYS A 140 -12.06 -10.78 -7.84
N ALA A 141 -12.72 -9.69 -8.24
CA ALA A 141 -14.17 -9.59 -8.13
C ALA A 141 -14.81 -10.75 -8.93
N PRO A 142 -15.83 -11.44 -8.38
CA PRO A 142 -16.40 -12.61 -9.04
C PRO A 142 -17.18 -12.17 -10.29
N ALA A 143 -17.01 -12.95 -11.35
CA ALA A 143 -17.63 -12.75 -12.65
C ALA A 143 -19.17 -12.75 -12.53
N SER A 144 -19.79 -11.67 -13.00
CA SER A 144 -21.22 -11.60 -13.25
C SER A 144 -21.56 -12.49 -14.45
N GLU A 145 -22.34 -13.54 -14.23
CA GLU A 145 -22.99 -14.32 -15.28
C GLU A 145 -23.90 -13.42 -16.15
N PRO A 146 -23.86 -13.50 -17.48
CA PRO A 146 -24.87 -12.86 -18.31
C PRO A 146 -26.12 -13.75 -18.35
N GLN A 147 -27.16 -13.34 -17.62
CA GLN A 147 -28.53 -13.77 -17.89
C GLN A 147 -29.00 -13.15 -19.21
N LEU A 148 -29.39 -13.97 -20.18
CA LEU A 148 -30.17 -13.53 -21.36
C LEU A 148 -31.37 -14.46 -21.60
N ASN A 149 -32.48 -14.03 -20.97
CA ASN A 149 -33.90 -14.01 -21.35
C ASN A 149 -34.58 -15.14 -22.16
N PRO A 150 -35.80 -15.57 -21.74
CA PRO A 150 -36.63 -16.52 -22.47
C PRO A 150 -37.51 -15.79 -23.50
N ALA A 151 -37.09 -15.77 -24.76
CA ALA A 151 -37.91 -15.27 -25.84
C ALA A 151 -37.58 -15.95 -27.17
N ASN A 152 -37.75 -17.27 -27.24
CA ASN A 152 -38.14 -17.90 -28.50
C ASN A 152 -38.78 -19.28 -28.24
N VAL A 153 -40.08 -19.28 -27.94
CA VAL A 153 -40.93 -20.46 -28.13
C VAL A 153 -41.85 -20.14 -29.29
N GLN A 154 -41.55 -20.72 -30.45
CA GLN A 154 -42.56 -20.93 -31.50
C GLN A 154 -42.58 -22.41 -31.87
N PRO A 155 -43.78 -23.00 -32.03
CA PRO A 155 -43.95 -24.42 -32.26
C PRO A 155 -44.03 -24.70 -33.77
N SER A 156 -43.39 -25.77 -34.21
CA SER A 156 -43.62 -26.46 -35.49
C SER A 156 -42.91 -27.80 -35.34
N GLY A 157 -43.57 -28.97 -35.31
CA GLY A 157 -44.63 -29.38 -36.20
C GLY A 157 -44.02 -30.22 -37.33
N GLN A 158 -43.58 -31.44 -37.00
CA GLN A 158 -43.65 -32.69 -37.78
C GLN A 158 -42.99 -33.82 -37.00
#